data_AF-A0A0F2QSM2-F1
#
_entry.id   AF-A0A0F2QSM2-F1
#
_cell.length_a   1.000
_cell.length_b   1.000
_cell.length_c   1.000
_cell.angle_alpha   90.00
_cell.angle_beta   90.00
_cell.angle_gamma   90.00
#
_symmetry.space_group_name_H-M   'P 1'
#
loop_
_entity.id
_entity.type
_entity.pdbx_description
1 polymer ?
#
loop_
_entity_poly.entity_id
_entity_poly.type
_entity_poly.pdbx_seq_one_letter_code
_entity_poly.pdbx_strand_id
1 'polypeptide(L)' 'MALLLVAADWARRKRRSLIALTVDHALRPEAAAEARFVAATAAKLGVSHRTLRWHAPKPGQARARTAR' A
#
# COMPACT_ATOMS: atom_id res chain seq x y z
N MET A 1 5.45 7.71 1.53
CA MET A 1 6.39 7.07 0.58
C MET A 1 7.76 6.74 1.18
N ALA A 2 8.19 7.40 2.26
CA ALA A 2 9.50 7.17 2.89
C ALA A 2 9.84 5.70 3.19
N LEU A 3 8.90 4.93 3.75
CA LEU A 3 9.14 3.53 4.10
C LEU A 3 9.52 2.65 2.89
N LEU A 4 8.83 2.80 1.76
CA LEU A 4 9.13 2.01 0.56
C LEU A 4 10.56 2.29 0.07
N LEU A 5 10.97 3.56 0.07
CA LEU A 5 12.30 3.97 -0.38
C LEU A 5 13.40 3.38 0.52
N VAL A 6 13.24 3.51 1.84
CA VAL A 6 14.22 2.98 2.81
C VAL A 6 14.27 1.44 2.77
N ALA A 7 13.11 0.79 2.68
CA ALA A 7 13.04 -0.68 2.60
C ALA A 7 13.64 -1.22 1.30
N ALA A 8 13.37 -0.57 0.16
CA ALA A 8 13.94 -0.96 -1.13
C ALA A 8 15.47 -0.86 -1.12
N ASP A 9 16.00 0.25 -0.60
CA ASP A 9 17.45 0.42 -0.50
C ASP A 9 18.10 -0.57 0.47
N TRP A 10 17.46 -0.83 1.62
CA TRP A 10 17.92 -1.87 2.55
C TRP A 10 17.92 -3.26 1.90
N ALA A 11 16.83 -3.64 1.22
CA ALA A 11 16.68 -4.96 0.61
C ALA A 11 17.75 -5.19 -0.46
N ARG A 12 18.03 -4.17 -1.28
CA ARG A 12 19.13 -4.16 -2.25
C ARG A 12 20.48 -4.37 -1.57
N ARG A 13 20.80 -3.60 -0.53
CA ARG A 13 22.07 -3.72 0.22
C ARG A 13 22.25 -5.07 0.90
N LYS A 14 21.16 -5.69 1.35
CA LYS A 14 21.17 -7.01 2.02
C LYS A 14 20.97 -8.19 1.07
N ARG A 15 20.82 -7.96 -0.24
CA ARG A 15 20.49 -8.99 -1.25
C ARG A 15 19.27 -9.82 -0.84
N ARG A 16 18.21 -9.15 -0.38
CA ARG A 16 16.94 -9.77 0.00
C ARG A 16 15.85 -9.40 -0.99
N SER A 17 14.89 -10.30 -1.18
CA SER A 17 13.66 -9.99 -1.90
C SER A 17 12.77 -9.09 -1.06
N LEU A 18 12.07 -8.18 -1.73
CA LEU A 18 11.08 -7.30 -1.12
C LEU A 18 9.81 -7.35 -1.97
N ILE A 19 8.67 -7.49 -1.30
CA ILE A 19 7.35 -7.30 -1.91
C ILE A 19 6.60 -6.23 -1.13
N ALA A 20 6.06 -5.24 -1.84
CA ALA A 20 5.24 -4.18 -1.27
C ALA A 20 3.76 -4.48 -1.50
N LEU A 21 2.96 -4.43 -0.43
CA LEU A 21 1.51 -4.60 -0.49
C LEU A 21 0.84 -3.28 -0.12
N THR A 22 -0.10 -2.82 -0.94
CA THR A 22 -0.89 -1.61 -0.65
C THR A 22 -2.36 -1.99 -0.58
N VAL A 23 -3.03 -1.64 0.51
CA VAL A 23 -4.47 -1.88 0.68
C VAL A 23 -5.22 -0.63 0.23
N ASP A 24 -5.96 -0.73 -0.87
CA ASP A 24 -6.98 0.26 -1.25
C ASP A 24 -8.22 0.02 -0.40
N HIS A 25 -8.45 0.89 0.58
CA HIS A 25 -9.56 0.81 1.51
C HIS A 25 -10.89 1.34 0.94
N ALA A 26 -10.87 2.05 -0.20
CA ALA A 26 -12.03 2.69 -0.84
C ALA A 26 -12.88 3.64 0.04
N LEU A 27 -12.53 3.89 1.30
CA LEU A 27 -13.18 4.90 2.17
C LEU A 27 -13.15 6.33 1.62
N ARG A 28 -12.19 6.64 0.75
CA ARG A 28 -12.04 7.93 0.07
C ARG A 28 -11.87 7.70 -1.43
N PRO A 29 -12.40 8.59 -2.30
CA PRO A 29 -12.27 8.44 -3.74
C PRO A 29 -10.79 8.49 -4.22
N GLU A 30 -9.93 9.19 -3.49
CA GLU A 30 -8.51 9.32 -3.81
C GLU A 30 -7.70 8.04 -3.51
N ALA A 31 -8.23 7.11 -2.69
CA ALA A 31 -7.51 5.93 -2.22
C ALA A 31 -6.98 5.07 -3.38
N ALA A 32 -7.78 4.91 -4.44
CA ALA A 32 -7.37 4.17 -5.63
C ALA A 32 -6.22 4.87 -6.39
N ALA A 33 -6.22 6.21 -6.43
CA ALA A 33 -5.14 6.98 -7.05
C ALA A 33 -3.85 6.91 -6.23
N GLU A 34 -3.96 7.01 -4.90
CA GLU A 34 -2.83 6.81 -3.97
C GLU A 34 -2.22 5.41 -4.16
N ALA A 35 -3.04 4.35 -4.22
CA ALA A 35 -2.56 2.99 -4.45
C ALA A 35 -1.85 2.82 -5.79
N ARG A 36 -2.36 3.44 -6.88
CA ARG A 36 -1.69 3.46 -8.19
C ARG A 36 -0.35 4.20 -8.13
N PHE A 37 -0.29 5.31 -7.40
CA PHE A 37 0.97 6.04 -7.21
C PHE A 37 2.03 5.20 -6.50
N VAL A 38 1.64 4.45 -5.46
CA VAL A 38 2.56 3.51 -4.78
C VAL A 38 3.02 2.40 -5.74
N ALA A 39 2.11 1.80 -6.51
CA ALA A 39 2.45 0.76 -7.47
C ALA A 39 3.47 1.25 -8.52
N ALA A 40 3.24 2.43 -9.10
CA ALA A 40 4.15 3.03 -10.06
C ALA A 40 5.52 3.36 -9.44
N THR A 41 5.55 3.80 -8.19
CA THR A 41 6.81 4.07 -7.46
C THR A 41 7.57 2.76 -7.20
N ALA A 42 6.90 1.71 -6.77
CA ALA A 42 7.51 0.39 -6.54
C ALA A 42 8.09 -0.20 -7.83
N ALA A 43 7.38 -0.07 -8.95
CA ALA A 43 7.85 -0.52 -10.27
C ALA A 43 9.15 0.20 -10.67
N LYS A 44 9.23 1.52 -10.49
CA LYS A 44 10.47 2.30 -10.75
C LYS A 44 11.65 1.86 -9.88
N LEU A 45 11.39 1.34 -8.68
CA LEU A 45 12.41 0.82 -7.77
C LEU A 45 12.77 -0.65 -8.02
N GLY A 46 12.12 -1.31 -8.99
CA GLY A 46 12.30 -2.75 -9.24
C GLY A 46 11.74 -3.64 -8.12
N VAL A 47 10.79 -3.13 -7.33
CA VAL A 47 10.18 -3.86 -6.20
C VAL A 47 8.86 -4.47 -6.66
N SER A 48 8.70 -5.78 -6.48
CA SER A 48 7.42 -6.46 -6.69
C SER A 48 6.33 -5.81 -5.85
N HIS A 49 5.20 -5.47 -6.46
CA HIS A 49 4.11 -4.78 -5.78
C HIS A 49 2.76 -5.43 -6.08
N ARG A 50 1.86 -5.44 -5.09
CA ARG A 50 0.46 -5.81 -5.28
C ARG A 50 -0.44 -4.82 -4.56
N THR A 51 -1.45 -4.36 -5.26
CA THR A 51 -2.59 -3.67 -4.64
C THR A 51 -3.63 -4.70 -4.22
N LEU A 52 -4.05 -4.65 -2.96
CA LEU A 52 -5.15 -5.42 -2.42
C LEU A 52 -6.34 -4.47 -2.25
N ARG A 53 -7.53 -4.86 -2.70
CA ARG A 53 -8.74 -4.07 -2.47
C ARG A 53 -9.45 -4.60 -1.24
N TRP A 54 -9.69 -3.73 -0.27
CA TRP A 54 -10.53 -4.09 0.86
C TRP A 54 -12.00 -4.06 0.40
N HIS A 55 -12.63 -5.24 0.37
CA HIS A 55 -14.08 -5.37 0.31
C HIS A 55 -14.63 -5.38 1.75
N ALA A 56 -15.38 -4.34 2.12
CA ALA A 56 -15.85 -4.15 3.50
C ALA A 56 -16.46 -5.44 4.09
N PRO A 57 -16.23 -5.76 5.38
CA PRO A 57 -16.93 -6.86 6.03
C PRO A 57 -18.44 -6.58 6.03
N LYS A 58 -19.25 -7.64 6.13
CA LYS A 58 -20.72 -7.55 6.28
C LYS A 58 -21.14 -6.44 7.27
N PRO A 59 -22.29 -5.78 7.06
CA PRO A 59 -22.73 -4.65 7.90
C PRO A 59 -22.65 -5.00 9.40
N GLY A 60 -21.90 -4.19 10.16
CA GLY A 60 -21.67 -4.39 11.60
C GLY A 60 -20.28 -3.97 12.10
N GLN A 61 -19.27 -3.92 11.23
CA GLN A 61 -17.87 -3.64 11.59
C GLN A 61 -17.39 -2.21 11.27
N ALA A 62 -18.30 -1.24 11.21
CA ALA A 62 -17.97 0.16 10.93
C ALA A 62 -17.81 0.97 12.23
N ARG A 63 -16.71 0.78 12.97
CA ARG A 63 -16.28 1.70 14.04
C ARG A 63 -14.87 2.22 13.77
N ALA A 64 -14.73 2.99 12.70
CA ALA A 64 -13.56 3.86 12.48
C ALA A 64 -13.97 5.33 12.28
N ARG A 65 -15.24 5.69 12.54
CA ARG A 65 -15.81 7.01 12.20
C ARG A 65 -16.17 7.90 13.39
N THR A 66 -15.62 7.63 14.57
CA THR A 66 -15.83 8.45 15.78
C THR A 66 -14.55 8.94 16.46
N ALA A 67 -13.40 8.91 15.78
CA ALA A 67 -12.22 9.64 16.25
C ALA A 67 -12.18 10.98 15.52
N ARG A 68 -12.73 12.01 16.17
CA ARG A 68 -12.45 13.42 15.90
C ARG A 68 -11.59 13.94 17.04
#